data_AF-A0A222VP60-F1
#
_entry.id   AF-A0A222VP60-F1
#
_cell.length_a   1.000
_cell.length_b   1.000
_cell.length_c   1.000
_cell.angle_alpha   90.00
_cell.angle_beta   90.00
_cell.angle_gamma   90.00
#
_symmetry.space_group_name_H-M   'P 1'
#
loop_
_entity.id
_entity.type
_entity.pdbx_description
1 polymer ?
#
loop_
_entity_poly.entity_id
_entity_poly.type
_entity_poly.pdbx_seq_one_letter_code
_entity_poly.pdbx_strand_id
1 'polypeptide(L)'
;MHLQTTAADRRPLEKSTHTGRSRIRPFVFWTATVVVVFELIAGSVWNLMSIEWIEAQLRHLEYPDYFAYILGGWHVGAALAIIAPGFGLLKEWAYAGCFFLWSGAVVSHLVLGDGAGSWGVPLMFAVLGIVSWASRPADRRLSGTRAAKDQPPRRRRAWAVAAGLVVALYAVSFATLPAAEDFLHERAVNLGWITE
;
A
#
# COMPACT_ATOMS: atom_id res chain seq x y z
N MET A 1 77.53 -16.99 7.42
CA MET A 1 76.47 -17.67 6.65
C MET A 1 75.46 -18.23 7.64
N HIS A 2 74.39 -17.49 7.96
CA HIS A 2 73.19 -18.07 8.58
C HIS A 2 71.97 -17.18 8.28
N LEU A 3 70.89 -17.87 7.96
CA LEU A 3 69.75 -17.45 7.15
C LEU A 3 68.80 -16.47 7.85
N GLN A 4 68.29 -15.51 7.08
CA GLN A 4 67.04 -14.81 7.38
C GLN A 4 65.88 -15.80 7.37
N THR A 5 65.10 -15.88 8.45
CA THR A 5 63.75 -16.45 8.42
C THR A 5 62.75 -15.32 8.58
N THR A 6 62.21 -14.91 7.44
CA THR A 6 61.06 -14.01 7.29
C THR A 6 59.82 -14.65 7.92
N ALA A 7 59.31 -14.03 8.99
CA ALA A 7 58.00 -14.35 9.53
C ALA A 7 56.95 -13.95 8.47
N ALA A 8 56.32 -14.96 7.86
CA ALA A 8 55.25 -14.77 6.92
C ALA A 8 54.02 -14.17 7.62
N ASP A 9 53.73 -12.91 7.32
CA ASP A 9 52.47 -12.19 7.59
C ASP A 9 51.31 -12.96 6.97
N ARG A 10 50.67 -13.86 7.73
CA ARG A 10 49.44 -14.54 7.33
C ARG A 10 48.24 -13.70 7.75
N ARG A 11 47.95 -12.64 6.98
CA ARG A 11 46.65 -11.98 7.04
C ARG A 11 45.58 -12.95 6.52
N PRO A 12 44.51 -13.26 7.29
CA PRO A 12 43.40 -14.03 6.75
C PRO A 12 42.76 -13.21 5.62
N LEU A 13 42.61 -13.82 4.45
CA LEU A 13 41.87 -13.25 3.33
C LEU A 13 40.41 -13.08 3.78
N GLU A 14 40.07 -11.88 4.23
CA GLU A 14 38.70 -11.44 4.42
C GLU A 14 38.00 -11.55 3.06
N LYS A 15 37.24 -12.64 2.86
CA LYS A 15 36.36 -12.78 1.71
C LYS A 15 35.32 -11.67 1.82
N SER A 16 35.54 -10.58 1.11
CA SER A 16 34.51 -9.57 0.89
C SER A 16 33.40 -10.22 0.07
N THR A 17 32.44 -10.83 0.76
CA THR A 17 31.15 -11.17 0.16
C THR A 17 30.47 -9.85 -0.15
N HIS A 18 30.76 -9.29 -1.33
CA HIS A 18 29.91 -8.30 -1.95
C HIS A 18 28.56 -8.97 -2.22
N THR A 19 27.71 -9.04 -1.21
CA THR A 19 26.30 -9.36 -1.39
C THR A 19 25.71 -8.22 -2.22
N GLY A 20 25.64 -8.41 -3.54
CA GLY A 20 24.98 -7.47 -4.43
C GLY A 20 23.58 -7.22 -3.90
N ARG A 21 23.31 -5.98 -3.47
CA ARG A 21 22.00 -5.58 -2.93
C ARG A 21 20.97 -5.80 -4.03
N SER A 22 20.15 -6.85 -3.91
CA SER A 22 19.16 -7.23 -4.93
C SER A 22 18.21 -6.05 -5.17
N ARG A 23 18.23 -5.47 -6.38
CA ARG A 23 17.36 -4.34 -6.76
C ARG A 23 15.88 -4.74 -6.91
N ILE A 24 15.60 -6.04 -6.97
CA ILE A 24 14.26 -6.61 -7.14
C ILE A 24 13.36 -6.28 -5.94
N ARG A 25 13.83 -6.46 -4.71
CA ARG A 25 13.00 -6.25 -3.51
C ARG A 25 12.49 -4.80 -3.39
N PRO A 26 13.34 -3.76 -3.54
CA PRO A 26 12.85 -2.38 -3.59
C PRO A 26 11.88 -2.11 -4.74
N PHE A 27 12.11 -2.69 -5.93
CA PHE A 27 11.23 -2.52 -7.08
C PHE A 27 9.83 -3.10 -6.80
N VAL A 28 9.76 -4.38 -6.42
CA VAL A 28 8.50 -5.05 -6.05
C VAL A 28 7.77 -4.29 -4.95
N PHE A 29 8.51 -3.85 -3.94
CA PHE A 29 7.96 -3.03 -2.86
C PHE A 29 7.32 -1.73 -3.38
N TRP A 30 8.04 -0.94 -4.17
CA TRP A 30 7.54 0.35 -4.64
C TRP A 30 6.39 0.20 -5.62
N THR A 31 6.43 -0.79 -6.51
CA THR A 31 5.31 -1.11 -7.40
C THR A 31 4.07 -1.47 -6.60
N ALA A 32 4.16 -2.42 -5.67
CA ALA A 32 3.03 -2.82 -4.83
C ALA A 32 2.54 -1.66 -3.95
N THR A 33 3.45 -0.86 -3.39
CA THR A 33 3.10 0.30 -2.55
C THR A 33 2.35 1.36 -3.35
N VAL A 34 2.79 1.69 -4.57
CA VAL A 34 2.12 2.70 -5.40
C VAL A 34 0.70 2.25 -5.76
N VAL A 35 0.52 0.98 -6.12
CA VAL A 35 -0.81 0.43 -6.43
C VAL A 35 -1.72 0.47 -5.19
N VAL A 36 -1.23 0.01 -4.04
CA VAL A 36 -1.99 0.04 -2.78
C VAL A 36 -2.33 1.47 -2.37
N VAL A 37 -1.38 2.40 -2.41
CA VAL A 37 -1.63 3.80 -2.02
C VAL A 37 -2.58 4.49 -3.00
N PHE A 38 -2.48 4.19 -4.31
CA PHE A 38 -3.42 4.70 -5.29
C PHE A 38 -4.84 4.21 -5.00
N GLU A 39 -5.03 2.92 -4.75
CA GLU A 39 -6.33 2.36 -4.39
C GLU A 39 -6.88 3.01 -3.12
N LEU A 40 -6.05 3.21 -2.09
CA LEU A 40 -6.51 3.88 -0.88
C LEU A 40 -6.93 5.33 -1.14
N ILE A 41 -6.22 6.04 -2.02
CA ILE A 41 -6.57 7.41 -2.40
C ILE A 41 -7.86 7.42 -3.22
N ALA A 42 -7.97 6.59 -4.26
CA ALA A 42 -9.17 6.50 -5.09
C ALA A 42 -10.39 6.07 -4.26
N GLY A 43 -10.23 5.03 -3.44
CA GLY A 43 -11.23 4.60 -2.48
C GLY A 43 -11.65 5.71 -1.53
N SER A 44 -10.72 6.54 -1.02
CA SER A 44 -11.10 7.69 -0.19
C SER A 44 -11.96 8.71 -0.92
N VAL A 45 -11.65 9.01 -2.18
CA VAL A 45 -12.44 9.92 -3.01
C VAL A 45 -13.82 9.34 -3.26
N TRP A 46 -13.90 8.09 -3.73
CA TRP A 46 -15.16 7.41 -4.05
C TRP A 46 -16.08 7.31 -2.83
N ASN A 47 -15.54 6.99 -1.66
CA ASN A 47 -16.31 6.87 -0.42
C ASN A 47 -16.76 8.23 0.15
N LEU A 48 -15.94 9.29 0.03
CA LEU A 48 -16.30 10.61 0.56
C LEU A 48 -17.22 11.40 -0.37
N MET A 49 -17.14 11.14 -1.67
CA MET A 49 -18.03 11.73 -2.68
C MET A 49 -19.34 10.93 -2.83
N SER A 50 -19.45 9.78 -2.16
CA SER A 50 -20.62 8.89 -2.21
C SER A 50 -21.06 8.60 -3.64
N ILE A 51 -20.12 8.15 -4.48
CA ILE A 51 -20.44 7.79 -5.87
C ILE A 51 -21.41 6.60 -5.90
N GLU A 52 -22.23 6.52 -6.95
CA GLU A 52 -23.28 5.50 -7.10
C GLU A 52 -22.75 4.07 -6.90
N TRP A 53 -21.55 3.77 -7.40
CA TRP A 53 -20.90 2.47 -7.22
C TRP A 53 -20.73 2.08 -5.75
N ILE A 54 -20.29 3.02 -4.90
CA ILE A 54 -20.08 2.75 -3.47
C ILE A 54 -21.43 2.60 -2.77
N GLU A 55 -22.41 3.45 -3.08
CA GLU A 55 -23.76 3.34 -2.52
C GLU A 55 -24.44 2.03 -2.94
N ALA A 56 -24.30 1.61 -4.20
CA ALA A 56 -24.81 0.33 -4.70
C ALA A 56 -24.14 -0.85 -3.99
N GLN A 57 -22.81 -0.83 -3.83
CA GLN A 57 -22.09 -1.86 -3.10
C GLN A 57 -22.51 -1.95 -1.64
N LEU A 58 -22.60 -0.81 -0.93
CA LEU A 58 -22.98 -0.83 0.48
C LEU A 58 -24.42 -1.32 0.66
N ARG A 59 -25.35 -0.89 -0.20
CA ARG A 59 -26.72 -1.41 -0.19
C ARG A 59 -26.79 -2.90 -0.47
N HIS A 60 -26.04 -3.40 -1.46
CA HIS A 60 -25.96 -4.83 -1.76
C HIS A 60 -25.40 -5.63 -0.58
N LEU A 61 -24.37 -5.10 0.07
CA LEU A 61 -23.75 -5.70 1.27
C LEU A 61 -24.53 -5.43 2.58
N GLU A 62 -25.69 -4.79 2.50
CA GLU A 62 -26.53 -4.40 3.64
C GLU A 62 -25.82 -3.51 4.68
N TYR A 63 -24.80 -2.77 4.27
CA TYR A 63 -24.12 -1.78 5.09
C TYR A 63 -24.82 -0.42 5.05
N PRO A 64 -24.83 0.32 6.17
CA PRO A 64 -25.42 1.65 6.22
C PRO A 64 -24.55 2.68 5.48
N ASP A 65 -25.18 3.67 4.85
CA ASP A 65 -24.50 4.67 4.01
C ASP A 65 -23.40 5.46 4.75
N TYR A 66 -23.58 5.70 6.06
CA TYR A 66 -22.56 6.40 6.85
C TYR A 66 -21.22 5.66 6.90
N PHE A 67 -21.24 4.34 6.64
CA PHE A 67 -20.05 3.50 6.60
C PHE A 67 -19.10 3.94 5.48
N ALA A 68 -19.61 4.47 4.36
CA ALA A 68 -18.80 5.05 3.29
C ALA A 68 -17.89 6.14 3.85
N TYR A 69 -18.43 7.14 4.56
CA TYR A 69 -17.62 8.25 5.09
C TYR A 69 -16.57 7.78 6.11
N ILE A 70 -16.91 6.78 6.93
CA ILE A 70 -15.95 6.16 7.87
C ILE A 70 -14.81 5.51 7.08
N LEU A 71 -15.13 4.67 6.09
CA LEU A 71 -14.14 4.03 5.23
C LEU A 71 -13.30 5.07 4.48
N GLY A 72 -13.91 6.12 3.96
CA GLY A 72 -13.23 7.22 3.28
C GLY A 72 -12.17 7.86 4.16
N GLY A 73 -12.51 8.21 5.40
CA GLY A 73 -11.56 8.74 6.38
C GLY A 73 -10.41 7.78 6.69
N TRP A 74 -10.71 6.49 6.90
CA TRP A 74 -9.68 5.49 7.16
C TRP A 74 -8.77 5.24 5.97
N HIS A 75 -9.29 5.29 4.76
CA HIS A 75 -8.53 5.21 3.52
C HIS A 75 -7.49 6.35 3.42
N VAL A 76 -7.90 7.60 3.71
CA VAL A 76 -6.97 8.73 3.80
C VAL A 76 -5.89 8.45 4.84
N GLY A 77 -6.28 8.05 6.05
CA GLY A 77 -5.34 7.75 7.14
C GLY A 77 -4.33 6.67 6.77
N ALA A 78 -4.78 5.59 6.15
CA ALA A 78 -3.94 4.48 5.71
C ALA A 78 -2.97 4.90 4.60
N ALA A 79 -3.45 5.63 3.58
CA ALA A 79 -2.61 6.15 2.49
C ALA A 79 -1.48 7.03 3.03
N LEU A 80 -1.81 7.98 3.92
CA LEU A 80 -0.85 8.88 4.54
C LEU A 80 0.16 8.13 5.43
N ALA A 81 -0.30 7.18 6.23
CA ALA A 81 0.56 6.37 7.08
C ALA A 81 1.56 5.53 6.28
N ILE A 82 1.12 4.90 5.19
CA ILE A 82 1.96 4.04 4.35
C ILE A 82 3.02 4.85 3.61
N ILE A 83 2.64 5.99 3.03
CA ILE A 83 3.53 6.80 2.20
C ILE A 83 4.52 7.64 3.02
N ALA A 84 4.14 8.06 4.23
CA ALA A 84 4.96 8.92 5.08
C ALA A 84 6.36 8.32 5.32
N PRO A 85 7.44 9.11 5.26
CA PRO A 85 8.76 8.63 5.63
C PRO A 85 8.88 8.53 7.16
N GLY A 86 9.09 7.32 7.68
CA GLY A 86 9.19 7.02 9.12
C GLY A 86 7.95 6.32 9.67
N PHE A 87 7.70 6.48 10.98
CA PHE A 87 6.54 5.94 11.72
C PHE A 87 6.31 4.43 11.53
N GLY A 88 7.31 3.62 11.86
CA GLY A 88 7.23 2.16 11.72
C GLY A 88 5.98 1.54 12.36
N LEU A 89 5.61 1.98 13.57
CA LEU A 89 4.42 1.45 14.25
C LEU A 89 3.14 1.80 13.49
N LEU A 90 2.89 3.08 13.20
CA LEU A 90 1.70 3.51 12.49
C LEU A 90 1.54 2.80 11.13
N LYS A 91 2.65 2.48 10.47
CA LYS A 91 2.64 1.66 9.26
C LYS A 91 2.11 0.25 9.51
N GLU A 92 2.58 -0.44 10.55
CA GLU A 92 2.05 -1.76 10.88
C GLU A 92 0.53 -1.72 11.11
N TRP A 93 0.04 -0.70 11.82
CA TRP A 93 -1.40 -0.50 12.01
C TRP A 93 -2.14 -0.24 10.70
N ALA A 94 -1.58 0.59 9.82
CA ALA A 94 -2.17 0.88 8.51
C ALA A 94 -2.26 -0.39 7.64
N TYR A 95 -1.18 -1.17 7.54
CA TYR A 95 -1.20 -2.42 6.77
C TYR A 95 -2.14 -3.47 7.37
N ALA A 96 -2.21 -3.59 8.70
CA ALA A 96 -3.17 -4.47 9.37
C ALA A 96 -4.61 -4.03 9.08
N GLY A 97 -4.89 -2.72 9.16
CA GLY A 97 -6.19 -2.15 8.81
C GLY A 97 -6.59 -2.43 7.37
N CYS A 98 -5.69 -2.23 6.41
CA CYS A 98 -5.93 -2.56 5.00
C CYS A 98 -6.22 -4.06 4.81
N PHE A 99 -5.47 -4.93 5.50
CA PHE A 99 -5.72 -6.37 5.44
C PHE A 99 -7.12 -6.73 5.97
N PHE A 100 -7.52 -6.18 7.12
CA PHE A 100 -8.85 -6.44 7.68
C PHE A 100 -9.98 -5.86 6.83
N LEU A 101 -9.78 -4.66 6.26
CA LEU A 101 -10.73 -4.05 5.34
C LEU A 101 -11.00 -4.95 4.13
N TRP A 102 -9.93 -5.34 3.42
CA TRP A 102 -10.07 -6.08 2.19
C TRP A 102 -10.46 -7.54 2.42
N SER A 103 -9.96 -8.18 3.48
CA SER A 103 -10.44 -9.54 3.84
C SER A 103 -11.90 -9.52 4.31
N GLY A 104 -12.33 -8.48 5.03
CA GLY A 104 -13.73 -8.26 5.39
C GLY A 104 -14.62 -8.16 4.15
N ALA A 105 -14.24 -7.34 3.18
CA ALA A 105 -14.97 -7.23 1.91
C ALA A 105 -15.06 -8.58 1.16
N VAL A 106 -13.97 -9.35 1.11
CA VAL A 106 -13.98 -10.72 0.55
C VAL A 106 -15.01 -11.59 1.25
N VAL A 107 -15.00 -11.61 2.58
CA VAL A 107 -15.93 -12.43 3.37
C VAL A 107 -17.38 -11.98 3.16
N SER A 108 -17.67 -10.67 3.14
CA SER A 108 -19.02 -10.16 2.92
C SER A 108 -19.61 -10.59 1.58
N HIS A 109 -18.83 -10.45 0.49
CA HIS A 109 -19.23 -10.92 -0.84
C HIS A 109 -19.42 -12.44 -0.88
N LEU A 110 -18.55 -13.22 -0.24
CA LEU A 110 -18.69 -14.68 -0.18
C LEU A 110 -19.94 -15.13 0.59
N VAL A 111 -20.29 -14.43 1.68
CA VAL A 111 -21.49 -14.72 2.48
C VAL A 111 -22.77 -14.51 1.68
N LEU A 112 -22.82 -13.48 0.83
CA LEU A 112 -23.94 -13.22 -0.07
C LEU A 112 -23.93 -14.08 -1.34
N GLY A 113 -22.90 -14.91 -1.53
CA GLY A 113 -22.78 -15.79 -2.69
C GLY A 113 -22.37 -15.09 -3.98
N ASP A 114 -21.73 -13.91 -3.87
CA ASP A 114 -21.30 -13.16 -5.04
C ASP A 114 -20.21 -13.89 -5.84
N GLY A 115 -20.18 -13.61 -7.14
CA GLY A 115 -19.20 -14.16 -8.06
C GLY A 115 -17.77 -13.67 -7.79
N ALA A 116 -16.80 -14.36 -8.40
CA ALA A 116 -15.37 -14.01 -8.30
C ALA A 116 -15.02 -12.60 -8.79
N GLY A 117 -15.88 -11.98 -9.60
CA GLY A 117 -15.73 -10.58 -9.99
C GLY A 117 -15.82 -9.61 -8.81
N SER A 118 -16.64 -9.91 -7.80
CA SER A 118 -16.89 -9.04 -6.65
C SER A 118 -15.87 -9.24 -5.54
N TRP A 119 -15.61 -10.49 -5.13
CA TRP A 119 -14.61 -10.76 -4.08
C TRP A 119 -13.15 -10.83 -4.59
N GLY A 120 -12.93 -11.00 -5.90
CA GLY A 120 -11.58 -11.14 -6.46
C GLY A 120 -10.76 -9.85 -6.38
N VAL A 121 -11.40 -8.69 -6.58
CA VAL A 121 -10.75 -7.38 -6.50
C VAL A 121 -10.24 -7.07 -5.09
N PRO A 122 -11.06 -7.14 -4.01
CA PRO A 122 -10.54 -6.93 -2.66
C PRO A 122 -9.51 -7.98 -2.26
N LEU A 123 -9.63 -9.24 -2.72
CA LEU A 123 -8.60 -10.26 -2.48
C LEU A 123 -7.25 -9.88 -3.12
N MET A 124 -7.25 -9.40 -4.35
CA MET A 124 -6.05 -8.92 -5.04
C MET A 124 -5.36 -7.82 -4.21
N PHE A 125 -6.12 -6.84 -3.72
CA PHE A 125 -5.56 -5.77 -2.90
C PHE A 125 -5.05 -6.26 -1.54
N ALA A 126 -5.74 -7.21 -0.89
CA ALA A 126 -5.24 -7.87 0.31
C ALA A 126 -3.85 -8.51 0.08
N VAL A 127 -3.70 -9.25 -1.02
CA VAL A 127 -2.42 -9.87 -1.40
C VAL A 127 -1.36 -8.81 -1.70
N LEU A 128 -1.67 -7.76 -2.47
CA LEU A 128 -0.75 -6.68 -2.76
C LEU A 128 -0.32 -5.93 -1.49
N GLY A 129 -1.24 -5.72 -0.55
CA GLY A 129 -0.97 -5.17 0.78
C GLY A 129 0.05 -6.01 1.54
N ILE A 130 -0.12 -7.32 1.59
CA ILE A 130 0.82 -8.27 2.22
C ILE A 130 2.17 -8.26 1.51
N VAL A 131 2.19 -8.29 0.16
CA VAL A 131 3.42 -8.26 -0.64
C VAL A 131 4.20 -6.98 -0.39
N SER A 132 3.50 -5.84 -0.40
CA SER A 132 4.06 -4.53 -0.07
C SER A 132 4.64 -4.57 1.35
N TRP A 133 3.85 -5.01 2.33
CA TRP A 133 4.25 -5.13 3.73
C TRP A 133 5.52 -5.98 3.94
N ALA A 134 5.57 -7.17 3.34
CA ALA A 134 6.68 -8.12 3.47
C ALA A 134 7.97 -7.61 2.77
N SER A 135 7.80 -6.89 1.66
CA SER A 135 8.90 -6.36 0.86
C SER A 135 9.49 -5.05 1.39
N ARG A 136 8.89 -4.45 2.44
CA ARG A 136 9.32 -3.16 3.01
C ARG A 136 10.82 -3.14 3.37
N PRO A 137 11.55 -2.10 2.92
CA PRO A 137 12.93 -1.82 3.30
C PRO A 137 13.13 -1.73 4.82
N ALA A 138 14.36 -2.01 5.29
CA ALA A 138 14.69 -2.04 6.71
C ALA A 138 14.48 -0.70 7.42
N ASP A 139 14.70 0.42 6.72
CA ASP A 139 14.47 1.79 7.23
C ASP A 139 12.98 2.12 7.44
N ARG A 140 12.07 1.27 6.94
CA ARG A 140 10.62 1.40 7.11
C ARG A 140 10.03 0.40 8.11
N ARG A 141 10.87 -0.38 8.81
CA ARG A 141 10.47 -1.33 9.85
C ARG A 141 10.66 -0.71 11.24
N LEU A 142 10.03 -1.31 12.26
CA LEU A 142 10.10 -0.86 13.66
C LEU A 142 11.54 -0.77 14.23
N SER A 143 12.52 -1.47 13.63
CA SER A 143 13.92 -1.45 14.05
C SER A 143 14.69 -0.30 13.40
N GLY A 144 14.77 0.86 14.08
CA GLY A 144 15.50 2.00 13.51
C GLY A 144 15.75 3.21 14.40
N THR A 145 15.72 3.07 15.74
CA THR A 145 15.92 4.18 16.69
C THR A 145 17.31 4.85 16.57
N ARG A 146 18.30 4.23 15.91
CA ARG A 146 19.65 4.78 15.71
C ARG A 146 19.85 5.53 14.38
N ALA A 147 19.17 5.17 13.29
CA ALA A 147 19.42 5.78 11.97
C ALA A 147 18.64 7.09 11.73
N ALA A 148 17.58 7.35 12.50
CA ALA A 148 16.70 8.51 12.33
C ALA A 148 17.32 9.83 12.83
N LYS A 149 18.39 9.78 13.65
CA LYS A 149 18.97 10.96 14.30
C LYS A 149 19.92 11.76 13.40
N ASP A 150 20.44 11.18 12.32
CA ASP A 150 21.63 11.71 11.62
C ASP A 150 21.38 12.23 10.18
N GLN A 151 20.15 12.25 9.64
CA GLN A 151 19.91 12.60 8.21
C GLN A 151 18.75 13.61 7.96
N PRO A 152 18.86 14.87 8.44
CA PRO A 152 17.83 15.90 8.22
C PRO A 152 17.52 16.25 6.75
N PRO A 153 18.49 16.46 5.83
CA PRO A 153 18.17 16.87 4.45
C PRO A 153 17.51 15.75 3.64
N ARG A 154 17.84 14.50 3.91
CA ARG A 154 17.25 13.33 3.24
C ARG A 154 15.78 13.13 3.64
N ARG A 155 15.45 13.39 4.92
CA ARG A 155 14.09 13.33 5.44
C ARG A 155 13.19 14.38 4.77
N ARG A 156 13.65 15.63 4.62
CA ARG A 156 12.88 16.70 3.94
C ARG A 156 12.53 16.34 2.50
N ARG A 157 13.50 15.84 1.72
CA ARG A 157 13.26 15.39 0.34
C ARG A 157 12.25 14.24 0.29
N ALA A 158 12.35 13.27 1.19
CA ALA A 158 11.41 12.15 1.26
C ALA A 158 9.97 12.61 1.55
N TRP A 159 9.80 13.61 2.43
CA TRP A 159 8.48 14.21 2.67
C TRP A 159 7.95 14.98 1.46
N ALA A 160 8.81 15.76 0.77
CA ALA A 160 8.40 16.47 -0.43
C ALA A 160 7.94 15.51 -1.54
N VAL A 161 8.67 14.40 -1.74
CA VAL A 161 8.27 13.34 -2.68
C VAL A 161 6.97 12.67 -2.26
N ALA A 162 6.81 12.34 -0.98
CA ALA A 162 5.57 11.74 -0.48
C ALA A 162 4.37 12.68 -0.67
N ALA A 163 4.50 13.95 -0.32
CA ALA A 163 3.46 14.95 -0.51
C ALA A 163 3.12 15.15 -2.00
N GLY A 164 4.15 15.30 -2.86
CA GLY A 164 3.95 15.42 -4.30
C GLY A 164 3.26 14.19 -4.90
N LEU A 165 3.62 12.99 -4.46
CA LEU A 165 2.97 11.76 -4.90
C LEU A 165 1.50 11.69 -4.43
N VAL A 166 1.20 12.03 -3.17
CA VAL A 166 -0.19 12.10 -2.69
C VAL A 166 -1.01 13.08 -3.53
N VAL A 167 -0.51 14.29 -3.76
CA VAL A 167 -1.19 15.31 -4.57
C VAL A 167 -1.41 14.82 -6.00
N ALA A 168 -0.40 14.21 -6.61
CA ALA A 168 -0.51 13.67 -7.96
C ALA A 168 -1.55 12.54 -8.03
N LEU A 169 -1.56 11.61 -7.06
CA LEU A 169 -2.51 10.51 -7.03
C LEU A 169 -3.96 10.99 -6.81
N TYR A 170 -4.17 12.00 -5.96
CA TYR A 170 -5.48 12.64 -5.84
C TYR A 170 -5.89 13.32 -7.14
N ALA A 171 -5.00 14.09 -7.77
CA ALA A 171 -5.28 14.76 -9.04
C ALA A 171 -5.66 13.74 -10.13
N VAL A 172 -4.93 12.63 -10.23
CA VAL A 172 -5.26 11.52 -11.12
C VAL A 172 -6.62 10.94 -10.76
N SER A 173 -6.86 10.62 -9.48
CA SER A 173 -8.14 10.06 -9.02
C SER A 173 -9.34 10.93 -9.39
N PHE A 174 -9.25 12.25 -9.21
CA PHE A 174 -10.33 13.18 -9.59
C PHE A 174 -10.47 13.28 -11.11
N ALA A 175 -9.36 13.32 -11.86
CA ALA A 175 -9.40 13.38 -13.32
C ALA A 175 -9.99 12.12 -13.95
N THR A 176 -9.77 10.95 -13.34
CA THR A 176 -10.31 9.67 -13.80
C THR A 176 -11.73 9.40 -13.31
N LEU A 177 -12.28 10.22 -12.41
CA LEU A 177 -13.55 9.97 -11.74
C LEU A 177 -14.71 9.76 -12.72
N PRO A 178 -14.92 10.58 -13.76
CA PRO A 178 -16.04 10.39 -14.69
C PRO A 178 -15.96 9.04 -15.43
N ALA A 179 -14.77 8.71 -15.95
CA ALA A 179 -14.56 7.43 -16.64
C ALA A 179 -14.68 6.22 -15.70
N ALA A 180 -14.33 6.39 -14.43
CA ALA A 180 -14.52 5.36 -13.42
C ALA A 180 -16.02 5.19 -13.09
N GLU A 181 -16.78 6.27 -12.93
CA GLU A 181 -18.22 6.21 -12.70
C GLU A 181 -18.95 5.50 -13.85
N ASP A 182 -18.67 5.83 -15.10
CA ASP A 182 -19.27 5.17 -16.27
C ASP A 182 -19.01 3.66 -16.27
N PHE A 183 -17.75 3.26 -16.07
CA PHE A 183 -17.36 1.85 -16.03
C PHE A 183 -17.98 1.11 -14.84
N LEU A 184 -18.03 1.74 -13.67
CA LEU A 184 -18.54 1.13 -12.45
C LEU A 184 -20.08 1.06 -12.46
N HIS A 185 -20.75 2.03 -13.07
CA HIS A 185 -22.19 1.98 -13.33
C HIS A 185 -22.54 0.76 -14.19
N GLU A 186 -21.85 0.59 -15.33
CA GLU A 186 -22.03 -0.59 -16.20
C GLU A 186 -21.79 -1.90 -15.43
N ARG A 187 -20.80 -1.93 -14.53
CA ARG A 187 -20.55 -3.09 -13.68
C ARG A 187 -21.67 -3.35 -12.67
N ALA A 188 -22.19 -2.31 -12.03
CA ALA A 188 -23.28 -2.45 -11.06
C ALA A 188 -24.56 -2.94 -11.74
N VAL A 189 -24.86 -2.45 -12.95
CA VAL A 189 -25.97 -2.95 -13.79
C VAL A 189 -25.76 -4.44 -14.12
N ASN A 190 -24.57 -4.82 -14.60
CA ASN A 190 -24.25 -6.21 -14.95
C ASN A 190 -24.31 -7.17 -13.74
N LEU A 191 -24.04 -6.68 -12.53
CA LEU A 191 -24.18 -7.44 -11.28
C LEU A 191 -25.62 -7.47 -10.75
N GLY A 192 -26.54 -6.70 -11.35
CA GLY A 192 -27.93 -6.60 -10.92
C GLY A 192 -28.12 -5.80 -9.62
N TRP A 193 -27.14 -4.99 -9.23
CA TRP A 193 -27.19 -4.17 -8.00
C TRP A 193 -27.97 -2.88 -8.18
N ILE A 194 -28.03 -2.36 -9.41
CA ILE A 194 -28.81 -1.19 -9.80
C ILE A 194 -29.62 -1.50 -11.06
N THR A 195 -30.77 -0.85 -11.20
CA THR A 195 -31.59 -0.90 -12.43
C THR A 195 -31.12 0.17 -13.41
N GLU A 196 -31.14 -0.13 -14.72
CA GLU A 196 -30.91 0.85 -15.79
C GLU A 196 -31.84 2.08 -15.71
#